data_AF-A0A3S1ZUP0-F1
#
_entry.id   AF-A0A3S1ZUP0-F1
#
_cell.length_a   1.000
_cell.length_b   1.000
_cell.length_c   1.000
_cell.angle_alpha   90.00
_cell.angle_beta   90.00
_cell.angle_gamma   90.00
#
_symmetry.space_group_name_H-M   'P 1'
#
loop_
_entity.id
_entity.type
_entity.pdbx_description
1 polymer ?
#
loop_
_entity_poly.entity_id
_entity_poly.type
_entity_poly.pdbx_seq_one_letter_code
_entity_poly.pdbx_strand_id
1 'polypeptide(L)' 'MNIELEASHALVVRLADLQTRMRKARITAAEMKTFQKVASIMDDGHGQIDGDDLIAASFLVDPNQQQT' A
#
# COMPACT_ATOMS: atom_id res chain seq x y z
N MET A 1 15.30 -30.07 5.56
CA MET A 1 15.28 -28.65 5.13
C MET A 1 14.01 -28.05 5.68
N ASN A 2 14.09 -27.00 6.51
CA ASN A 2 12.94 -26.50 7.28
C ASN A 2 12.25 -25.36 6.52
N ILE A 3 11.16 -25.66 5.84
CA ILE A 3 10.45 -24.75 4.90
C ILE A 3 9.98 -23.45 5.59
N GLU A 4 9.58 -23.51 6.86
CA GLU A 4 9.18 -22.33 7.63
C GLU A 4 10.34 -21.35 7.88
N LEU A 5 11.55 -21.87 8.11
CA LEU A 5 12.73 -21.03 8.34
C LEU A 5 13.13 -20.30 7.04
N GLU A 6 13.01 -20.99 5.91
CA GLU A 6 13.28 -20.43 4.58
C GLU A 6 12.21 -19.40 4.17
N ALA A 7 10.94 -19.64 4.48
CA ALA A 7 9.86 -18.69 4.25
C ALA A 7 10.04 -17.41 5.10
N SER A 8 10.43 -17.55 6.37
CA SER A 8 10.75 -16.43 7.26
C SER A 8 11.93 -15.61 6.72
N HIS A 9 12.99 -16.26 6.25
CA HIS A 9 14.12 -15.58 5.64
C HIS A 9 13.73 -14.84 4.34
N ALA A 10 12.92 -15.46 3.48
CA ALA A 10 12.42 -14.81 2.27
C ALA A 10 11.56 -13.57 2.57
N LEU A 11 10.75 -13.61 3.63
CA LEU A 11 9.97 -12.47 4.10
C LEU A 11 10.87 -11.31 4.58
N VAL A 12 11.93 -11.62 5.34
CA VAL A 12 12.91 -10.62 5.78
C VAL A 12 13.59 -9.93 4.60
N VAL A 13 14.01 -10.69 3.59
CA VAL A 13 14.62 -10.13 2.36
C VAL A 13 13.64 -9.22 1.63
N ARG A 14 12.38 -9.65 1.46
CA ARG A 14 11.33 -8.84 0.82
C ARG A 14 11.04 -7.56 1.59
N LEU A 15 11.04 -7.63 2.93
CA LEU A 15 10.84 -6.45 3.78
C LEU A 15 11.98 -5.45 3.61
N ALA A 16 13.24 -5.90 3.60
CA ALA A 16 14.40 -5.05 3.42
C ALA A 16 14.43 -4.36 2.04
N ASP A 17 14.06 -5.08 0.99
CA ASP A 17 13.88 -4.51 -0.36
C ASP A 17 12.78 -3.46 -0.39
N LEU A 18 11.61 -3.76 0.17
CA LEU A 18 10.48 -2.82 0.24
C LEU A 18 10.86 -1.53 0.99
N GLN A 19 11.51 -1.66 2.16
CA GLN A 19 12.01 -0.51 2.91
C GLN A 19 13.00 0.34 2.11
N THR A 20 13.84 -0.30 1.30
CA THR A 20 14.80 0.39 0.42
C THR A 20 14.08 1.16 -0.68
N ARG A 21 13.08 0.56 -1.33
CA ARG A 21 12.24 1.23 -2.33
C ARG A 21 11.47 2.42 -1.73
N MET A 22 10.87 2.25 -0.56
CA MET A 22 10.17 3.34 0.14
C MET A 22 11.10 4.52 0.47
N ARG A 23 12.30 4.24 1.01
CA ARG A 23 13.30 5.28 1.28
C ARG A 23 13.74 6.00 0.02
N LYS A 24 13.98 5.27 -1.08
CA LYS A 24 14.36 5.85 -2.38
C LYS A 24 13.27 6.77 -2.93
N ALA A 25 12.01 6.39 -2.76
CA ALA A 25 10.85 7.20 -3.15
C ALA A 25 10.51 8.32 -2.16
N ARG A 26 11.25 8.46 -1.05
CA ARG A 26 11.00 9.42 0.04
C ARG A 26 9.61 9.29 0.67
N ILE A 27 9.02 8.09 0.64
CA ILE A 27 7.73 7.82 1.28
C ILE A 27 7.91 7.89 2.79
N THR A 28 7.18 8.79 3.42
CA THR A 28 7.16 9.03 4.85
C THR A 28 6.23 8.06 5.58
N ALA A 29 6.41 7.96 6.90
CA ALA A 29 5.50 7.20 7.75
C ALA A 29 4.06 7.74 7.70
N ALA A 30 3.87 9.05 7.52
CA ALA A 30 2.55 9.68 7.42
C ALA A 30 1.84 9.30 6.10
N GLU A 31 2.56 9.29 4.98
CA GLU A 31 2.03 8.83 3.68
C GLU A 31 1.68 7.35 3.73
N MET A 32 2.54 6.51 4.34
CA MET A 32 2.23 5.09 4.52
C MET A 32 1.00 4.86 5.41
N LYS A 33 0.84 5.63 6.49
CA LYS A 33 -0.36 5.58 7.34
C LYS A 33 -1.62 6.00 6.58
N THR A 34 -1.50 6.99 5.70
CA THR A 34 -2.60 7.43 4.84
C THR A 34 -2.97 6.33 3.84
N PHE A 35 -1.97 5.73 3.20
CA PHE A 35 -2.16 4.59 2.31
C PHE A 35 -2.85 3.42 3.02
N GLN A 36 -2.42 3.06 4.23
CA GLN A 36 -3.08 2.01 5.03
C GLN A 36 -4.55 2.31 5.28
N LYS A 37 -4.89 3.56 5.64
CA LYS A 37 -6.29 3.96 5.84
C LYS A 37 -7.11 3.78 4.57
N VAL A 38 -6.59 4.22 3.41
CA VAL A 38 -7.27 4.08 2.11
C VAL A 38 -7.43 2.60 1.75
N ALA A 39 -6.34 1.83 1.84
CA ALA A 39 -6.33 0.40 1.58
C ALA A 39 -7.33 -0.36 2.46
N SER A 40 -7.48 -0.01 3.75
CA SER A 40 -8.46 -0.66 4.63
C SER A 40 -9.92 -0.36 4.28
N ILE A 41 -10.25 0.72 3.54
CA ILE A 41 -11.63 0.96 3.08
C ILE A 41 -11.87 0.34 1.71
N MET A 42 -10.82 0.22 0.90
CA MET A 42 -10.87 -0.38 -0.44
C MET A 42 -10.65 -1.90 -0.43
N ASP A 43 -10.24 -2.46 0.70
CA ASP A 43 -10.15 -3.91 0.89
C ASP A 43 -11.55 -4.50 0.89
N ASP A 44 -11.81 -5.41 -0.04
CA ASP A 44 -13.06 -6.16 -0.15
C ASP A 44 -13.14 -7.35 0.84
N GLY A 45 -12.14 -7.48 1.72
CA GLY A 45 -12.01 -8.55 2.70
C GLY A 45 -11.11 -9.70 2.23
N HIS A 46 -10.53 -9.60 1.03
CA HIS A 46 -9.57 -10.56 0.49
C HIS A 46 -8.12 -10.09 0.59
N GLY A 47 -7.86 -8.91 1.16
CA GLY A 47 -6.53 -8.32 1.22
C GLY A 47 -6.07 -7.84 -0.16
N GLN A 48 -7.01 -7.56 -1.06
CA GLN A 48 -6.77 -7.05 -2.40
C GLN A 48 -7.52 -5.72 -2.56
N ILE A 49 -6.95 -4.83 -3.38
CA ILE A 49 -7.63 -3.63 -3.86
C ILE A 49 -7.97 -3.89 -5.33
N ASP A 50 -9.21 -3.66 -5.74
CA ASP A 50 -9.59 -3.79 -7.15
C ASP A 50 -8.86 -2.71 -7.99
N GLY A 51 -8.40 -3.09 -9.18
CA GLY A 51 -7.82 -2.14 -10.12
C GLY A 51 -8.82 -1.06 -10.53
N ASP A 52 -10.10 -1.42 -10.66
CA ASP A 52 -11.18 -0.49 -10.95
C ASP A 52 -11.36 0.53 -9.83
N ASP A 53 -11.15 0.14 -8.56
CA ASP A 53 -11.20 1.05 -7.42
C ASP A 53 -10.03 2.06 -7.44
N LEU A 54 -8.84 1.65 -7.89
CA LEU A 54 -7.71 2.57 -8.07
C LEU A 54 -7.97 3.60 -9.17
N ILE A 55 -8.67 3.20 -10.24
CA ILE A 55 -9.11 4.10 -11.30
C ILE A 55 -10.19 5.05 -10.76
N ALA A 56 -11.18 4.52 -10.05
CA ALA A 56 -12.25 5.31 -9.41
C ALA A 56 -11.69 6.35 -8.43
N ALA A 57 -10.67 5.99 -7.66
CA ALA A 57 -10.02 6.90 -6.72
C ALA A 57 -9.41 8.14 -7.40
N SER A 58 -9.00 8.05 -8.67
CA SER A 58 -8.48 9.20 -9.42
C SER A 58 -9.53 10.29 -9.67
N PHE A 59 -10.82 9.93 -9.70
CA PHE A 59 -11.93 10.89 -9.85
C PHE A 59 -12.33 11.56 -8.54
N LEU A 60 -11.93 11.03 -7.38
CA LEU A 60 -12.20 11.66 -6.08
C LEU A 60 -11.31 12.88 -5.82
N VAL A 61 -10.21 13.01 -6.56
CA VAL A 61 -9.24 14.11 -6.41
C VAL A 61 -9.58 15.30 -7.29
N ASP A 62 -10.84 15.42 -7.72
CA ASP A 62 -11.29 16.53 -8.55
C ASP A 62 -11.10 17.88 -7.81
N PRO A 63 -10.33 18.83 -8.37
CA PRO A 63 -10.03 20.11 -7.73
C PRO A 63 -11.27 21.02 -7.54
N ASN A 64 -12.42 20.64 -8.12
CA ASN A 64 -13.67 21.40 -8.03
C ASN A 64 -14.54 21.04 -6.81
N GLN A 65 -14.11 20.12 -5.92
CA GLN A 65 -14.85 19.82 -4.68
C GLN A 65 -14.52 20.75 -3.50
N GLN A 66 -13.75 21.82 -3.71
CA GLN A 66 -13.61 22.94 -2.74
C GLN A 66 -14.51 24.12 -3.12
N GLN A 67 -15.82 23.91 -3.29
CA GLN A 67 -16.78 25.01 -3.36
C GLN A 67 -18.16 24.53 -2.88
N THR A 68 -18.41 24.72 -1.59
CA THR A 68 -19.64 25.29 -1.02
C THR A 68 -19.38 25.69 0.42
#